data_AF-A0A177T782-F1
#
_entry.id   AF-A0A177T782-F1
#
_cell.length_a   1.000
_cell.length_b   1.000
_cell.length_c   1.000
_cell.angle_alpha   90.00
_cell.angle_beta   90.00
_cell.angle_gamma   90.00
#
_symmetry.space_group_name_H-M   'P 1'
#
loop_
_entity.id
_entity.type
_entity.pdbx_description
1 polymer ?
#
loop_
_entity_poly.entity_id
_entity_poly.type
_entity_poly.pdbx_seq_one_letter_code
_entity_poly.pdbx_strand_id
1 'polypeptide(L)'
;MKLHQLIVMSAIVAFAQVEGILAKPIFQRDLLSDTSTVAATQLPTTTDAVTAPSSPLGSAASTTSPSSSSAAALQTPGFVNNGTVGTFPCALPAELAASFGDNSGSSNATSSPADAGNANPTDNVNSTSTTLFTPIPMFTPPTFSVSKTCQNGTGGSFCSITPSSSSSSSAANVPQSTFLPPPQEQGQGQQQKQVVYSVDTGFSKSTECGEALPPVYPYNPIRLRAPDDSIRATFLPYAATLSELWVKDRWGQWRDVVLGFDNKTNYGTDPIHPDFAPVVGRYANRIKNGTFELDGKRYNTTLNENGVDTLHGGNPGYDRSSFTVSDWNSSSVTFKLHDPSGNQGFPNAVDSQVTYSLLDGAVWTIRMNATASGRTPIMLSSHVYWQLEAYNKTEGRTILDHVFHLPKANKYIETDSILIPTGSISDVTGTGYDFLEPKTFGSLFNLTKGYCGAGCQGWDTCFVMSEHERDEPVIELWSNKSGIKLSVRTDQDAFQVYTCDGLSSPTKGSLPRKVAHGGDGTLNEIYENHSCVVLEAQDYIDAVNHPEWGRDPIYSPERPYVWEAEYTFSTV
;
A
#
# COMPACT_ATOMS: atom_id res chain seq x y z
N MET A 1 22.91 -35.87 -34.42
CA MET A 1 22.57 -36.01 -35.87
C MET A 1 21.53 -34.94 -36.18
N LYS A 2 21.95 -33.71 -36.52
CA LYS A 2 22.21 -33.16 -37.88
C LYS A 2 20.97 -33.10 -38.77
N LEU A 3 20.53 -31.87 -39.06
CA LEU A 3 20.24 -31.23 -40.38
C LEU A 3 19.39 -29.98 -40.09
N HIS A 4 19.61 -28.74 -40.56
CA HIS A 4 20.46 -28.07 -41.56
C HIS A 4 20.69 -26.62 -41.02
N GLN A 5 21.89 -26.02 -40.98
CA GLN A 5 22.59 -25.28 -42.06
C GLN A 5 21.71 -24.25 -42.79
N LEU A 6 22.08 -22.98 -43.05
CA LEU A 6 23.31 -22.17 -43.00
C LEU A 6 22.81 -20.72 -43.33
N ILE A 7 23.36 -19.58 -42.88
CA ILE A 7 24.50 -18.84 -43.46
C ILE A 7 24.75 -17.60 -42.57
N VAL A 8 26.02 -17.40 -42.22
CA VAL A 8 26.63 -16.21 -41.61
C VAL A 8 27.71 -15.72 -42.58
N MET A 9 27.93 -14.40 -42.64
CA MET A 9 29.18 -13.64 -42.94
C MET A 9 28.84 -12.35 -43.72
N SER A 10 29.42 -11.17 -43.52
CA SER A 10 30.56 -10.74 -42.71
C SER A 10 30.56 -9.20 -42.54
N ALA A 11 31.31 -8.76 -41.53
CA ALA A 11 31.58 -7.38 -41.08
C ALA A 11 32.45 -6.53 -42.03
N ILE A 12 32.54 -5.21 -41.78
CA ILE A 12 33.78 -4.40 -41.58
C ILE A 12 33.46 -2.90 -41.29
N VAL A 13 33.74 -2.49 -40.04
CA VAL A 13 34.58 -1.38 -39.53
C VAL A 13 34.76 -0.03 -40.30
N ALA A 14 34.23 1.04 -39.67
CA ALA A 14 34.80 2.36 -39.27
C ALA A 14 35.16 3.54 -40.21
N PHE A 15 34.88 4.74 -39.63
CA PHE A 15 35.62 6.03 -39.59
C PHE A 15 34.96 7.32 -40.14
N ALA A 16 34.88 8.30 -39.20
CA ALA A 16 35.14 9.75 -39.28
C ALA A 16 34.16 10.77 -39.93
N GLN A 17 33.65 11.66 -39.04
CA GLN A 17 33.60 13.13 -39.09
C GLN A 17 33.41 13.88 -40.42
N VAL A 18 32.36 14.72 -40.51
CA VAL A 18 32.40 16.10 -41.05
C VAL A 18 31.36 16.98 -40.32
N GLU A 19 31.77 18.20 -39.97
CA GLU A 19 31.01 19.31 -39.36
C GLU A 19 30.01 20.00 -40.32
N GLY A 20 29.02 20.70 -39.78
CA GLY A 20 28.70 22.06 -40.27
C GLY A 20 27.26 22.39 -40.70
N ILE A 21 26.62 23.25 -39.89
CA ILE A 21 26.01 24.54 -40.30
C ILE A 21 24.57 24.57 -40.90
N LEU A 22 23.72 25.30 -40.15
CA LEU A 22 22.56 26.16 -40.49
C LEU A 22 21.51 25.71 -41.53
N ALA A 23 20.24 25.71 -41.11
CA ALA A 23 19.25 26.73 -41.52
C ALA A 23 17.86 26.50 -40.88
N LYS A 24 17.28 27.57 -40.32
CA LYS A 24 15.83 27.70 -40.07
C LYS A 24 15.05 27.67 -41.38
N PRO A 25 13.73 27.38 -41.33
CA PRO A 25 12.81 28.08 -42.21
C PRO A 25 11.77 28.88 -41.40
N ILE A 26 11.74 30.18 -41.68
CA ILE A 26 10.55 31.02 -41.64
C ILE A 26 10.17 31.24 -43.12
N PHE A 27 8.87 31.30 -43.42
CA PHE A 27 8.16 31.93 -44.54
C PHE A 27 6.98 31.00 -44.95
N GLN A 28 5.77 31.44 -45.25
CA GLN A 28 5.09 32.74 -45.21
C GLN A 28 3.58 32.46 -45.41
N ARG A 29 2.75 33.36 -44.89
CA ARG A 29 1.32 33.49 -45.18
C ARG A 29 1.05 33.74 -46.66
N ASP A 30 -0.09 33.27 -47.15
CA ASP A 30 -0.88 33.94 -48.17
C ASP A 30 -2.34 34.13 -47.73
N LEU A 31 -2.89 35.23 -48.22
CA LEU A 31 -4.15 35.90 -47.92
C LEU A 31 -5.30 35.45 -48.85
N LEU A 32 -6.54 35.70 -48.42
CA LEU A 32 -7.75 36.19 -49.16
C LEU A 32 -8.99 35.84 -48.29
N SER A 33 -9.59 36.78 -47.53
CA SER A 33 -10.54 37.86 -47.90
C SER A 33 -12.00 37.39 -48.09
N ASP A 34 -12.87 37.75 -47.15
CA ASP A 34 -14.18 38.43 -47.34
C ASP A 34 -14.91 38.54 -45.98
N THR A 35 -15.00 39.72 -45.34
CA THR A 35 -15.91 40.87 -45.52
C THR A 35 -17.38 40.66 -45.09
N SER A 36 -17.72 41.16 -43.90
CA SER A 36 -18.87 42.06 -43.59
C SER A 36 -18.87 42.39 -42.08
N THR A 37 -18.53 43.61 -41.61
CA THR A 37 -19.36 44.84 -41.40
C THR A 37 -20.68 44.57 -40.64
N VAL A 38 -21.13 45.25 -39.57
CA VAL A 38 -20.84 46.54 -38.88
C VAL A 38 -21.57 46.49 -37.52
N ALA A 39 -21.01 47.10 -36.46
CA ALA A 39 -21.66 48.12 -35.61
C ALA A 39 -20.88 48.38 -34.30
N ALA A 40 -20.32 49.59 -34.21
CA ALA A 40 -19.70 50.16 -33.03
C ALA A 40 -20.75 50.80 -32.11
N THR A 41 -20.53 50.79 -30.79
CA THR A 41 -21.05 51.85 -29.90
C THR A 41 -20.01 52.20 -28.83
N GLN A 42 -19.97 53.47 -28.49
CA GLN A 42 -18.90 54.26 -27.88
C GLN A 42 -18.72 54.08 -26.36
N LEU A 43 -17.50 54.44 -25.92
CA LEU A 43 -17.07 54.83 -24.57
C LEU A 43 -17.91 55.98 -23.95
N PRO A 44 -17.80 56.22 -22.62
CA PRO A 44 -16.82 57.22 -22.16
C PRO A 44 -16.00 56.81 -20.92
N THR A 45 -14.78 57.32 -20.93
CA THR A 45 -13.84 57.52 -19.81
C THR A 45 -14.31 58.57 -18.81
N THR A 46 -13.96 58.41 -17.53
CA THR A 46 -13.69 59.54 -16.61
C THR A 46 -12.49 59.22 -15.72
N THR A 47 -11.59 60.20 -15.67
CA THR A 47 -10.42 60.38 -14.80
C THR A 47 -10.82 60.67 -13.35
N ASP A 48 -9.98 60.33 -12.38
CA ASP A 48 -9.38 61.32 -11.46
C ASP A 48 -8.25 60.72 -10.59
N ALA A 49 -7.20 61.52 -10.46
CA ALA A 49 -6.02 61.31 -9.62
C ALA A 49 -6.22 61.91 -8.23
N VAL A 50 -5.52 61.44 -7.18
CA VAL A 50 -4.97 62.24 -6.05
C VAL A 50 -4.00 61.37 -5.21
N THR A 51 -2.71 61.71 -5.33
CA THR A 51 -1.66 61.93 -4.30
C THR A 51 -1.51 61.04 -3.05
N ALA A 52 -0.28 60.55 -2.89
CA ALA A 52 0.35 60.13 -1.62
C ALA A 52 0.60 61.32 -0.66
N PRO A 53 1.00 61.03 0.60
CA PRO A 53 2.33 61.48 1.01
C PRO A 53 3.14 60.45 1.81
N SER A 54 4.44 60.66 1.72
CA SER A 54 5.58 59.93 2.28
C SER A 54 5.95 60.33 3.72
N SER A 55 6.35 59.33 4.54
CA SER A 55 7.57 59.28 5.41
C SER A 55 7.66 60.25 6.62
N PRO A 56 8.47 59.99 7.70
CA PRO A 56 9.81 59.38 7.63
C PRO A 56 10.32 58.46 8.77
N LEU A 57 11.36 57.72 8.36
CA LEU A 57 12.59 57.25 9.05
C LEU A 57 12.68 57.09 10.58
N GLY A 58 13.21 55.92 10.95
CA GLY A 58 14.02 55.68 12.16
C GLY A 58 14.93 54.44 11.99
N SER A 59 16.18 54.66 11.57
CA SER A 59 17.36 53.77 11.69
C SER A 59 17.73 53.56 13.17
N ALA A 60 18.49 52.59 13.67
CA ALA A 60 19.31 51.47 13.21
C ALA A 60 19.64 50.63 14.48
N ALA A 61 20.01 49.35 14.34
CA ALA A 61 21.20 48.78 14.97
C ALA A 61 21.33 47.28 14.69
N SER A 62 22.51 46.94 14.21
CA SER A 62 23.12 45.62 14.11
C SER A 62 23.28 44.91 15.44
N THR A 63 23.08 43.58 15.47
CA THR A 63 23.90 42.64 16.26
C THR A 63 23.74 41.20 15.74
N THR A 64 24.83 40.70 15.16
CA THR A 64 25.44 39.37 15.36
C THR A 64 24.55 38.11 15.49
N SER A 65 24.75 37.21 14.52
CA SER A 65 24.52 35.76 14.57
C SER A 65 25.09 35.09 15.83
N PRO A 66 24.57 33.91 16.17
CA PRO A 66 25.46 32.76 16.02
C PRO A 66 24.83 31.64 15.19
N SER A 67 25.67 31.12 14.30
CA SER A 67 25.61 29.80 13.70
C SER A 67 25.38 28.72 14.74
N SER A 68 24.33 27.91 14.58
CA SER A 68 24.30 26.54 15.09
C SER A 68 24.10 25.60 13.91
N SER A 69 25.22 25.18 13.33
CA SER A 69 25.30 23.99 12.50
C SER A 69 25.21 22.77 13.43
N SER A 70 24.00 22.32 13.76
CA SER A 70 23.81 20.95 14.22
C SER A 70 23.66 20.08 12.98
N ALA A 71 24.75 19.44 12.57
CA ALA A 71 24.69 18.29 11.68
C ALA A 71 23.80 17.24 12.35
N ALA A 72 22.55 17.13 11.90
CA ALA A 72 21.69 16.03 12.29
C ALA A 72 22.33 14.75 11.75
N ALA A 73 22.68 13.85 12.66
CA ALA A 73 23.15 12.52 12.30
C ALA A 73 22.10 11.87 11.40
N LEU A 74 22.54 11.37 10.24
CA LEU A 74 21.80 10.41 9.43
C LEU A 74 21.49 9.19 10.31
N GLN A 75 20.32 9.20 10.95
CA GLN A 75 19.75 8.02 11.54
C GLN A 75 19.01 7.28 10.45
N THR A 76 19.50 6.08 10.14
CA THR A 76 18.73 5.04 9.48
C THR A 76 17.41 4.85 10.24
N PRO A 77 16.24 4.78 9.58
CA PRO A 77 14.99 4.48 10.26
C PRO A 77 14.99 3.02 10.71
N GLY A 78 15.57 2.75 11.87
CA GLY A 78 15.19 1.61 12.69
C GLY A 78 13.90 1.99 13.42
N PHE A 79 12.93 1.07 13.44
CA PHE A 79 11.70 1.20 14.20
C PHE A 79 11.97 1.70 15.63
N VAL A 80 11.63 2.96 15.90
CA VAL A 80 11.51 3.46 17.27
C VAL A 80 10.04 3.74 17.49
N ASN A 81 9.35 2.71 17.97
CA ASN A 81 8.08 2.87 18.65
C ASN A 81 8.37 3.77 19.87
N ASN A 82 7.67 4.89 20.00
CA ASN A 82 7.80 5.78 21.15
C ASN A 82 7.22 5.11 22.41
N GLY A 83 7.96 4.13 22.94
CA GLY A 83 7.93 3.65 24.32
C GLY A 83 6.62 3.10 24.87
N THR A 84 5.52 3.09 24.13
CA THR A 84 4.23 2.66 24.66
C THR A 84 3.99 1.22 24.29
N VAL A 85 4.70 0.33 24.99
CA VAL A 85 4.12 -0.97 25.33
C VAL A 85 2.81 -0.65 26.05
N GLY A 86 1.70 -1.24 25.60
CA GLY A 86 0.43 -1.13 26.30
C GLY A 86 0.54 -1.70 27.70
N THR A 87 0.93 -0.87 28.66
CA THR A 87 0.63 -1.03 30.07
C THR A 87 -0.16 0.20 30.47
N PHE A 88 -1.49 0.09 30.48
CA PHE A 88 -2.27 0.94 31.35
C PHE A 88 -1.93 0.51 32.78
N PRO A 89 -1.31 1.35 33.62
CA PRO A 89 -1.20 1.02 35.03
C PRO A 89 -2.63 1.04 35.59
N CYS A 90 -3.15 -0.14 35.94
CA CYS A 90 -4.26 -0.24 36.87
C CYS A 90 -3.78 0.41 38.18
N ALA A 91 -4.18 1.64 38.42
CA ALA A 91 -3.95 2.29 39.70
C ALA A 91 -4.79 1.55 40.74
N LEU A 92 -4.14 0.73 41.57
CA LEU A 92 -4.76 0.21 42.79
C LEU A 92 -5.10 1.40 43.70
N PRO A 93 -6.30 1.45 44.32
CA PRO A 93 -6.56 2.39 45.40
C PRO A 93 -5.61 2.10 46.57
N ALA A 94 -4.94 3.14 47.06
CA ALA A 94 -4.08 3.08 48.22
C ALA A 94 -4.92 2.91 49.50
N GLU A 95 -5.26 1.67 49.85
CA GLU A 95 -5.77 1.34 51.19
C GLU A 95 -5.58 -0.16 51.45
N LEU A 96 -4.36 -0.56 51.86
CA LEU A 96 -4.12 -1.71 52.75
C LEU A 96 -2.66 -1.71 53.24
N ALA A 97 -2.27 -0.65 53.94
CA ALA A 97 -1.09 -0.67 54.79
C ALA A 97 -1.51 -1.09 56.20
N ALA A 98 -1.51 -2.39 56.51
CA ALA A 98 -1.45 -2.87 57.89
C ALA A 98 -1.11 -4.36 57.97
N SER A 99 -0.14 -4.65 58.84
CA SER A 99 0.13 -5.91 59.56
C SER A 99 1.27 -6.81 59.06
N PHE A 100 2.13 -7.12 60.05
CA PHE A 100 3.28 -8.04 60.10
C PHE A 100 4.58 -7.49 59.48
N GLY A 101 5.66 -7.21 60.20
CA GLY A 101 6.11 -7.61 61.53
C GLY A 101 7.58 -8.03 61.44
N ASP A 102 8.44 -7.33 62.18
CA ASP A 102 9.90 -7.47 62.35
C ASP A 102 10.60 -8.76 61.88
N ASN A 103 11.75 -8.60 61.19
CA ASN A 103 13.01 -9.05 61.79
C ASN A 103 14.26 -8.35 61.24
N SER A 104 15.12 -7.99 62.18
CA SER A 104 16.35 -7.20 62.12
C SER A 104 17.54 -7.84 61.38
N GLY A 105 18.45 -6.99 60.85
CA GLY A 105 19.77 -7.43 60.36
C GLY A 105 20.68 -6.34 59.78
N SER A 106 21.11 -5.40 60.63
CA SER A 106 22.32 -4.53 60.56
C SER A 106 23.39 -4.91 59.49
N SER A 107 23.92 -3.99 58.67
CA SER A 107 24.97 -3.04 59.08
C SER A 107 25.35 -2.04 57.96
N ASN A 108 25.40 -0.75 58.32
CA ASN A 108 26.47 0.26 58.13
C ASN A 108 27.45 0.14 56.93
N ALA A 109 27.90 1.22 56.25
CA ALA A 109 27.71 2.66 56.37
C ALA A 109 28.37 3.39 55.15
N THR A 110 27.87 4.59 54.83
CA THR A 110 28.56 5.87 54.43
C THR A 110 29.98 5.81 53.80
N SER A 111 30.40 6.63 52.82
CA SER A 111 29.99 7.95 52.32
C SER A 111 30.86 8.33 51.10
N SER A 112 30.28 9.12 50.20
CA SER A 112 30.85 10.00 49.14
C SER A 112 31.96 10.99 49.62
N PRO A 113 32.52 11.92 48.78
CA PRO A 113 32.64 12.04 47.30
C PRO A 113 34.01 12.61 46.80
N ALA A 114 34.09 12.87 45.48
CA ALA A 114 34.89 13.93 44.80
C ALA A 114 36.41 13.70 44.65
N ASP A 115 37.14 14.22 43.65
CA ASP A 115 36.91 14.76 42.29
C ASP A 115 38.33 15.01 41.72
N ALA A 116 38.45 15.19 40.40
CA ALA A 116 39.55 15.80 39.66
C ALA A 116 40.89 15.05 39.49
N GLY A 117 41.37 14.99 38.23
CA GLY A 117 42.79 14.78 37.94
C GLY A 117 43.13 14.26 36.54
N ASN A 118 42.99 15.13 35.54
CA ASN A 118 43.41 14.94 34.16
C ASN A 118 44.95 14.78 34.01
N ALA A 119 45.44 13.79 33.26
CA ALA A 119 46.68 13.86 32.45
C ALA A 119 46.97 12.54 31.69
N ASN A 120 46.97 12.61 30.35
CA ASN A 120 47.78 11.78 29.44
C ASN A 120 49.14 12.51 29.25
N PRO A 121 50.28 11.93 28.78
CA PRO A 121 50.34 11.02 27.63
C PRO A 121 51.52 9.99 27.59
N THR A 122 51.63 9.34 26.42
CA THR A 122 52.82 8.74 25.76
C THR A 122 53.28 7.30 26.07
N ASP A 123 53.18 6.51 24.99
CA ASP A 123 54.19 5.63 24.39
C ASP A 123 54.38 4.16 24.80
N ASN A 124 54.16 3.35 23.75
CA ASN A 124 54.94 2.20 23.26
C ASN A 124 54.80 0.79 23.86
N VAL A 125 54.17 -0.04 23.02
CA VAL A 125 54.71 -1.28 22.40
C VAL A 125 54.89 -2.53 23.27
N ASN A 126 54.18 -3.57 22.81
CA ASN A 126 54.39 -5.02 22.96
C ASN A 126 54.50 -5.61 24.37
N SER A 127 53.44 -6.32 24.78
CA SER A 127 53.64 -7.70 25.24
C SER A 127 52.44 -8.58 24.89
N THR A 128 52.77 -9.72 24.27
CA THR A 128 51.93 -10.88 24.04
C THR A 128 51.36 -11.43 25.34
N SER A 129 50.05 -11.65 25.41
CA SER A 129 49.48 -12.65 26.32
C SER A 129 48.23 -13.26 25.72
N THR A 130 48.38 -14.51 25.33
CA THR A 130 47.35 -15.46 24.92
C THR A 130 46.52 -15.82 26.15
N THR A 131 45.22 -15.55 26.16
CA THR A 131 44.27 -16.28 27.02
C THR A 131 43.01 -16.66 26.25
N LEU A 132 42.95 -17.96 26.02
CA LEU A 132 41.86 -18.83 25.61
C LEU A 132 40.44 -18.31 25.89
N PHE A 133 39.70 -17.99 24.81
CA PHE A 133 38.25 -18.09 24.80
C PHE A 133 37.86 -19.52 24.42
N THR A 134 37.13 -20.19 25.31
CA THR A 134 36.38 -21.41 25.01
C THR A 134 35.13 -21.05 24.20
N PRO A 135 34.95 -21.55 22.97
CA PRO A 135 33.69 -21.40 22.26
C PRO A 135 32.68 -22.46 22.71
N ILE A 136 31.48 -21.97 23.04
CA ILE A 136 30.25 -22.75 23.20
C ILE A 136 29.94 -23.44 21.86
N PRO A 137 29.62 -24.76 21.82
CA PRO A 137 29.38 -25.45 20.57
C PRO A 137 28.10 -24.96 19.89
N MET A 138 28.24 -24.49 18.65
CA MET A 138 27.14 -24.27 17.72
C MET A 138 26.45 -25.60 17.39
N PHE A 139 25.13 -25.65 17.59
CA PHE A 139 24.29 -26.70 17.04
C PHE A 139 24.23 -26.56 15.52
N THR A 140 24.73 -27.57 14.81
CA THR A 140 24.53 -27.73 13.37
C THR A 140 23.13 -28.31 13.11
N PRO A 141 22.38 -27.78 12.12
CA PRO A 141 21.12 -28.41 11.70
C PRO A 141 21.43 -29.71 10.95
N PRO A 142 20.54 -30.73 11.01
CA PRO A 142 20.78 -31.99 10.32
C PRO A 142 20.70 -31.80 8.80
N THR A 143 21.77 -32.18 8.11
CA THR A 143 21.79 -32.39 6.67
C THR A 143 21.00 -33.64 6.31
N PHE A 144 19.92 -33.51 5.54
CA PHE A 144 19.27 -34.64 4.88
C PHE A 144 19.95 -34.90 3.54
N SER A 145 20.56 -36.07 3.38
CA SER A 145 21.03 -36.57 2.08
C SER A 145 19.97 -37.53 1.50
N VAL A 146 19.52 -37.26 0.28
CA VAL A 146 18.66 -38.15 -0.49
C VAL A 146 19.54 -38.88 -1.51
N SER A 147 19.73 -40.20 -1.35
CA SER A 147 20.37 -41.03 -2.36
C SER A 147 19.32 -41.57 -3.34
N LYS A 148 19.55 -41.35 -4.64
CA LYS A 148 18.72 -41.86 -5.74
C LYS A 148 19.42 -43.07 -6.35
N THR A 149 18.85 -44.25 -6.20
CA THR A 149 19.36 -45.46 -6.85
C THR A 149 18.43 -45.84 -7.98
N CYS A 150 18.93 -45.88 -9.22
CA CYS A 150 18.17 -46.31 -10.38
C CYS A 150 18.82 -47.59 -10.93
N GLN A 151 18.01 -48.62 -11.20
CA GLN A 151 18.46 -49.83 -11.89
C GLN A 151 17.93 -49.84 -13.32
N ASN A 152 18.77 -50.21 -14.28
CA ASN A 152 18.40 -50.37 -15.68
C ASN A 152 18.02 -51.83 -15.95
N GLY A 153 16.76 -52.07 -16.30
CA GLY A 153 16.28 -53.30 -16.90
C GLY A 153 15.67 -53.05 -18.28
N THR A 154 15.78 -54.01 -19.18
CA THR A 154 15.17 -54.01 -20.52
C THR A 154 13.64 -54.05 -20.38
N GLY A 155 13.02 -52.89 -20.22
CA GLY A 155 11.58 -52.75 -20.00
C GLY A 155 11.10 -51.42 -19.39
N GLY A 156 12.01 -50.45 -19.16
CA GLY A 156 11.65 -49.11 -18.67
C GLY A 156 12.23 -48.81 -17.28
N SER A 157 12.73 -47.60 -17.08
CA SER A 157 13.41 -47.17 -15.85
C SER A 157 12.39 -46.72 -14.78
N PHE A 158 12.42 -47.33 -13.60
CA PHE A 158 11.71 -46.87 -12.40
C PHE A 158 12.72 -46.39 -11.36
N CYS A 159 12.50 -45.22 -10.76
CA CYS A 159 13.26 -44.74 -9.60
C CYS A 159 12.27 -44.45 -8.46
N SER A 160 12.45 -45.07 -7.29
CA SER A 160 11.61 -44.90 -6.10
C SER A 160 12.40 -44.26 -4.96
N ILE A 161 11.73 -43.41 -4.18
CA ILE A 161 12.27 -42.78 -2.97
C ILE A 161 11.59 -43.44 -1.76
N THR A 162 12.36 -44.06 -0.86
CA THR A 162 11.85 -44.66 0.38
C THR A 162 12.77 -44.33 1.56
N PRO A 163 12.24 -43.87 2.72
CA PRO A 163 13.01 -43.73 3.94
C PRO A 163 13.18 -45.10 4.62
N SER A 164 14.41 -45.43 5.02
CA SER A 164 14.73 -46.70 5.68
C SER A 164 14.63 -46.60 7.20
N SER A 165 13.80 -47.45 7.80
CA SER A 165 13.99 -47.92 9.19
C SER A 165 13.76 -49.43 9.23
N SER A 166 14.79 -50.17 9.66
CA SER A 166 14.81 -51.62 9.76
C SER A 166 14.18 -52.12 11.06
N SER A 167 13.24 -53.07 10.98
CA SER A 167 13.14 -54.18 11.93
C SER A 167 12.36 -55.35 11.32
N SER A 168 12.88 -56.55 11.54
CA SER A 168 12.48 -57.83 10.98
C SER A 168 11.48 -58.57 11.85
N SER A 169 10.47 -59.23 11.25
CA SER A 169 10.04 -60.60 11.62
C SER A 169 9.03 -61.15 10.60
N SER A 170 8.93 -62.48 10.58
CA SER A 170 8.65 -63.33 9.43
C SER A 170 7.25 -63.98 9.38
N ALA A 171 6.81 -64.23 8.15
CA ALA A 171 6.03 -65.39 7.63
C ALA A 171 4.54 -65.59 8.03
N ALA A 172 3.65 -65.60 7.02
CA ALA A 172 2.95 -66.79 6.46
C ALA A 172 1.57 -66.46 5.82
N ASN A 173 1.15 -67.31 4.87
CA ASN A 173 0.08 -67.17 3.86
C ASN A 173 -1.38 -67.52 4.32
N VAL A 174 -2.39 -66.71 3.89
CA VAL A 174 -3.65 -67.01 3.10
C VAL A 174 -4.73 -67.99 3.70
N PRO A 175 -6.09 -67.93 3.42
CA PRO A 175 -7.09 -66.87 3.09
C PRO A 175 -8.51 -66.96 3.78
N GLN A 176 -9.38 -65.98 3.44
CA GLN A 176 -10.87 -66.00 3.24
C GLN A 176 -11.93 -65.90 4.39
N SER A 177 -12.79 -64.86 4.24
CA SER A 177 -14.27 -64.79 4.35
C SER A 177 -15.02 -64.28 5.61
N THR A 178 -15.94 -63.34 5.32
CA THR A 178 -17.31 -63.06 5.87
C THR A 178 -17.58 -62.49 7.29
N PHE A 179 -18.10 -61.25 7.29
CA PHE A 179 -19.27 -60.64 7.98
C PHE A 179 -19.66 -60.91 9.47
N LEU A 180 -19.94 -59.77 10.17
CA LEU A 180 -20.89 -59.49 11.29
C LEU A 180 -20.37 -59.45 12.77
N PRO A 181 -21.04 -58.68 13.68
CA PRO A 181 -20.47 -57.58 14.49
C PRO A 181 -20.19 -57.95 15.99
N PRO A 182 -19.73 -57.01 16.87
CA PRO A 182 -18.82 -57.34 17.98
C PRO A 182 -19.51 -57.62 19.31
N PRO A 183 -18.83 -58.31 20.25
CA PRO A 183 -19.16 -58.26 21.67
C PRO A 183 -18.28 -57.25 22.43
N GLN A 184 -18.88 -56.63 23.45
CA GLN A 184 -18.20 -55.86 24.47
C GLN A 184 -17.53 -56.79 25.50
N GLU A 185 -16.31 -56.49 25.94
CA GLU A 185 -16.01 -56.04 27.32
C GLU A 185 -14.49 -55.97 27.60
N GLN A 186 -14.10 -54.83 28.17
CA GLN A 186 -13.14 -54.59 29.26
C GLN A 186 -11.78 -55.32 29.33
N GLY A 187 -10.72 -54.51 29.42
CA GLY A 187 -9.70 -54.69 30.46
C GLY A 187 -8.23 -54.53 30.05
N GLN A 188 -7.62 -53.42 30.51
CA GLN A 188 -6.20 -53.25 30.86
C GLN A 188 -5.18 -53.35 29.69
N GLY A 189 -4.32 -52.38 29.36
CA GLY A 189 -3.71 -51.30 30.11
C GLY A 189 -2.21 -51.27 29.75
N GLN A 190 -1.81 -50.44 28.79
CA GLN A 190 -0.42 -49.94 28.68
C GLN A 190 -0.45 -48.49 28.22
N GLN A 191 0.02 -47.63 29.12
CA GLN A 191 0.05 -46.18 28.98
C GLN A 191 1.06 -45.76 27.89
N GLN A 192 0.57 -45.14 26.82
CA GLN A 192 1.39 -44.21 26.05
C GLN A 192 1.32 -42.84 26.71
N LYS A 193 2.49 -42.29 26.99
CA LYS A 193 2.74 -41.00 27.62
C LYS A 193 2.29 -39.88 26.69
N GLN A 194 1.01 -39.51 26.76
CA GLN A 194 0.47 -38.36 26.05
C GLN A 194 0.79 -37.11 26.87
N VAL A 195 1.70 -36.27 26.37
CA VAL A 195 1.90 -34.92 26.91
C VAL A 195 0.69 -34.10 26.47
N VAL A 196 -0.30 -34.02 27.36
CA VAL A 196 -1.45 -33.13 27.22
C VAL A 196 -1.03 -31.79 27.79
N TYR A 197 -0.94 -30.76 26.95
CA TYR A 197 -0.96 -29.39 27.43
C TYR A 197 -2.41 -29.06 27.82
N SER A 198 -2.77 -29.33 29.07
CA SER A 198 -3.97 -28.78 29.67
C SER A 198 -3.72 -27.30 29.94
N VAL A 199 -4.31 -26.43 29.12
CA VAL A 199 -4.43 -25.01 29.49
C VAL A 199 -5.52 -24.95 30.54
N ASP A 200 -5.11 -24.84 31.79
CA ASP A 200 -5.98 -24.66 32.93
C ASP A 200 -6.65 -23.28 32.78
N THR A 201 -7.92 -23.24 32.38
CA THR A 201 -8.70 -21.99 32.33
C THR A 201 -9.24 -21.63 33.70
N GLY A 202 -8.36 -21.64 34.71
CA GLY A 202 -8.62 -21.18 36.05
C GLY A 202 -8.48 -19.66 36.17
N PHE A 203 -9.20 -18.89 35.35
CA PHE A 203 -9.39 -17.45 35.63
C PHE A 203 -10.63 -17.29 36.48
N SER A 204 -10.45 -17.06 37.78
CA SER A 204 -11.48 -16.43 38.58
C SER A 204 -11.84 -15.09 37.93
N LYS A 205 -13.12 -14.85 37.65
CA LYS A 205 -13.62 -13.54 37.20
C LYS A 205 -13.13 -12.45 38.17
N SER A 206 -12.09 -11.72 37.78
CA SER A 206 -11.86 -10.38 38.28
C SER A 206 -12.79 -9.45 37.49
N THR A 207 -13.65 -8.74 38.20
CA THR A 207 -14.73 -7.94 37.63
C THR A 207 -14.25 -6.55 37.17
N GLU A 208 -13.04 -6.41 36.62
CA GLU A 208 -12.47 -5.07 36.33
C GLU A 208 -11.65 -4.93 35.02
N CYS A 209 -11.67 -5.89 34.09
CA CYS A 209 -11.04 -5.73 32.75
C CYS A 209 -11.96 -6.19 31.60
N GLY A 210 -13.23 -5.79 31.62
CA GLY A 210 -14.21 -6.21 30.60
C GLY A 210 -14.03 -5.58 29.22
N GLU A 211 -13.17 -4.57 29.06
CA GLU A 211 -13.14 -3.69 27.87
C GLU A 211 -11.75 -3.48 27.24
N ALA A 212 -10.68 -4.10 27.76
CA ALA A 212 -9.35 -3.94 27.17
C ALA A 212 -9.24 -4.72 25.85
N LEU A 213 -9.17 -4.00 24.72
CA LEU A 213 -8.90 -4.61 23.41
C LEU A 213 -7.54 -5.34 23.43
N PRO A 214 -7.41 -6.49 22.74
CA PRO A 214 -6.15 -7.21 22.65
C PRO A 214 -5.06 -6.33 22.01
N PRO A 215 -3.77 -6.53 22.33
CA PRO A 215 -2.68 -5.77 21.72
C PRO A 215 -2.71 -5.92 20.20
N VAL A 216 -2.79 -4.79 19.51
CA VAL A 216 -2.84 -4.73 18.05
C VAL A 216 -1.44 -4.38 17.54
N TYR A 217 -0.78 -5.31 16.85
CA TYR A 217 0.46 -5.04 16.12
C TYR A 217 0.14 -4.58 14.69
N PRO A 218 1.02 -3.79 14.03
CA PRO A 218 0.76 -3.23 12.69
C PRO A 218 0.33 -4.27 11.64
N TYR A 219 0.84 -5.51 11.75
CA TYR A 219 0.56 -6.58 10.79
C TYR A 219 -0.43 -7.63 11.33
N ASN A 220 -1.07 -7.39 12.48
CA ASN A 220 -2.09 -8.29 13.01
C ASN A 220 -3.36 -8.20 12.14
N PRO A 221 -3.83 -9.32 11.56
CA PRO A 221 -5.02 -9.32 10.74
C PRO A 221 -6.29 -9.13 11.57
N ILE A 222 -7.10 -8.15 11.19
CA ILE A 222 -8.45 -7.88 11.69
C ILE A 222 -9.44 -8.42 10.67
N ARG A 223 -10.14 -9.50 11.02
CA ARG A 223 -11.06 -10.19 10.12
C ARG A 223 -12.49 -9.76 10.39
N LEU A 224 -13.15 -9.21 9.37
CA LEU A 224 -14.53 -8.80 9.40
C LEU A 224 -15.40 -9.72 8.54
N ARG A 225 -16.68 -9.81 8.88
CA ARG A 225 -17.73 -10.49 8.12
C ARG A 225 -19.01 -9.67 8.17
N ALA A 226 -19.73 -9.59 7.05
CA ALA A 226 -21.10 -9.09 7.07
C ALA A 226 -21.99 -9.97 7.97
N PRO A 227 -23.06 -9.43 8.57
CA PRO A 227 -23.97 -10.20 9.42
C PRO A 227 -24.58 -11.43 8.72
N ASP A 228 -24.90 -11.33 7.43
CA ASP A 228 -25.38 -12.43 6.59
C ASP A 228 -24.27 -13.32 5.97
N ASP A 229 -22.99 -13.07 6.29
CA ASP A 229 -21.81 -13.75 5.73
C ASP A 229 -21.77 -13.74 4.18
N SER A 230 -22.29 -12.68 3.56
CA SER A 230 -22.23 -12.43 2.11
C SER A 230 -20.87 -11.92 1.61
N ILE A 231 -20.12 -11.23 2.48
CA ILE A 231 -18.77 -10.70 2.22
C ILE A 231 -17.89 -10.84 3.47
N ARG A 232 -16.58 -11.05 3.26
CA ARG A 232 -15.58 -11.14 4.34
C ARG A 232 -14.33 -10.37 3.95
N ALA A 233 -13.70 -9.71 4.90
CA ALA A 233 -12.51 -8.90 4.64
C ALA A 233 -11.47 -9.07 5.74
N THR A 234 -10.19 -8.92 5.39
CA THR A 234 -9.09 -8.89 6.34
C THR A 234 -8.34 -7.57 6.24
N PHE A 235 -8.37 -6.76 7.29
CA PHE A 235 -7.67 -5.48 7.38
C PHE A 235 -6.40 -5.57 8.23
N LEU A 236 -5.46 -4.65 7.99
CA LEU A 236 -4.24 -4.48 8.79
C LEU A 236 -4.19 -3.05 9.35
N PRO A 237 -3.76 -2.86 10.61
CA PRO A 237 -3.47 -1.53 11.14
C PRO A 237 -2.35 -0.79 10.40
N TYR A 238 -1.38 -1.51 9.85
CA TYR A 238 -0.41 -0.91 8.94
C TYR A 238 -1.12 -0.34 7.71
N ALA A 239 -1.00 0.96 7.54
CA ALA A 239 -1.62 1.77 6.49
C ALA A 239 -3.14 1.61 6.34
N ALA A 240 -3.83 1.16 7.40
CA ALA A 240 -5.26 0.81 7.35
C ALA A 240 -5.61 -0.09 6.14
N THR A 241 -4.74 -1.06 5.84
CA THR A 241 -4.73 -1.81 4.57
C THR A 241 -5.85 -2.85 4.47
N LEU A 242 -6.48 -2.98 3.30
CA LEU A 242 -7.31 -4.14 2.95
C LEU A 242 -6.45 -5.26 2.35
N SER A 243 -6.19 -6.33 3.09
CA SER A 243 -5.29 -7.40 2.63
C SER A 243 -5.97 -8.55 1.88
N GLU A 244 -7.27 -8.76 2.13
CA GLU A 244 -8.09 -9.81 1.53
C GLU A 244 -9.55 -9.34 1.49
N LEU A 245 -10.27 -9.63 0.41
CA LEU A 245 -11.69 -9.35 0.28
C LEU A 245 -12.37 -10.49 -0.47
N TRP A 246 -13.15 -11.27 0.26
CA TRP A 246 -13.78 -12.48 -0.21
C TRP A 246 -15.24 -12.22 -0.56
N VAL A 247 -15.62 -12.54 -1.80
CA VAL A 247 -17.00 -12.50 -2.31
C VAL A 247 -17.33 -13.79 -3.05
N LYS A 248 -18.62 -14.06 -3.29
CA LYS A 248 -19.07 -15.27 -3.99
C LYS A 248 -19.17 -15.02 -5.49
N ASP A 249 -18.64 -15.96 -6.28
CA ASP A 249 -18.86 -16.00 -7.72
C ASP A 249 -20.24 -16.54 -8.10
N ARG A 250 -20.54 -16.62 -9.40
CA ARG A 250 -21.84 -17.14 -9.90
C ARG A 250 -22.13 -18.60 -9.55
N TRP A 251 -21.12 -19.35 -9.11
CA TRP A 251 -21.27 -20.73 -8.63
C TRP A 251 -21.27 -20.82 -7.10
N GLY A 252 -21.37 -19.68 -6.42
CA GLY A 252 -21.39 -19.58 -4.96
C GLY A 252 -20.03 -19.84 -4.30
N GLN A 253 -18.94 -19.87 -5.05
CA GLN A 253 -17.60 -20.12 -4.52
C GLN A 253 -16.95 -18.82 -4.05
N TRP A 254 -16.28 -18.86 -2.90
CA TRP A 254 -15.54 -17.72 -2.39
C TRP A 254 -14.31 -17.42 -3.24
N ARG A 255 -14.13 -16.16 -3.61
CA ARG A 255 -13.00 -15.61 -4.35
C ARG A 255 -12.44 -14.41 -3.61
N ASP A 256 -11.14 -14.40 -3.37
CA ASP A 256 -10.43 -13.20 -2.95
C ASP A 256 -10.20 -12.32 -4.18
N VAL A 257 -10.85 -11.16 -4.23
CA VAL A 257 -10.88 -10.31 -5.44
C VAL A 257 -9.87 -9.16 -5.40
N VAL A 258 -8.99 -9.13 -4.40
CA VAL A 258 -7.97 -8.08 -4.23
C VAL A 258 -6.56 -8.66 -4.16
N LEU A 259 -5.59 -8.03 -4.81
CA LEU A 259 -4.18 -8.41 -4.70
C LEU A 259 -3.63 -8.08 -3.30
N GLY A 260 -2.45 -8.62 -2.99
CA GLY A 260 -1.83 -8.44 -1.68
C GLY A 260 -0.77 -9.49 -1.38
N PHE A 261 -0.33 -9.54 -0.11
CA PHE A 261 0.61 -10.51 0.42
C PHE A 261 -0.03 -11.53 1.36
N ASP A 262 0.44 -12.78 1.30
CA ASP A 262 0.15 -13.82 2.30
C ASP A 262 0.90 -13.52 3.62
N ASN A 263 2.20 -13.22 3.53
CA ASN A 263 2.98 -12.76 4.68
C ASN A 263 2.68 -11.28 4.96
N LYS A 264 1.92 -11.00 6.03
CA LYS A 264 1.46 -9.64 6.33
C LYS A 264 2.60 -8.67 6.69
N THR A 265 3.76 -9.17 7.09
CA THR A 265 4.96 -8.33 7.32
C THR A 265 5.46 -7.68 6.02
N ASN A 266 5.26 -8.33 4.86
CA ASN A 266 5.71 -7.81 3.58
C ASN A 266 5.05 -6.48 3.20
N TYR A 267 3.87 -6.15 3.75
CA TYR A 267 3.25 -4.84 3.52
C TYR A 267 4.15 -3.68 3.94
N GLY A 268 5.00 -3.84 4.97
CA GLY A 268 5.93 -2.79 5.39
C GLY A 268 7.41 -3.09 5.13
N THR A 269 7.76 -4.29 4.67
CA THR A 269 9.17 -4.70 4.50
C THR A 269 9.54 -5.09 3.09
N ASP A 270 8.58 -5.33 2.20
CA ASP A 270 8.89 -5.67 0.81
C ASP A 270 9.54 -4.46 0.10
N PRO A 271 10.69 -4.64 -0.58
CA PRO A 271 11.41 -3.54 -1.20
C PRO A 271 10.72 -2.96 -2.44
N ILE A 272 9.85 -3.73 -3.11
CA ILE A 272 9.08 -3.25 -4.26
C ILE A 272 7.97 -2.31 -3.79
N HIS A 273 7.36 -2.64 -2.65
CA HIS A 273 6.29 -1.88 -2.00
C HIS A 273 5.25 -1.34 -3.01
N PRO A 274 4.45 -2.22 -3.65
CA PRO A 274 3.52 -1.83 -4.72
C PRO A 274 2.28 -1.07 -4.23
N ASP A 275 2.22 -0.67 -2.96
CA ASP A 275 1.06 -0.02 -2.35
C ASP A 275 -0.24 -0.86 -2.47
N PHE A 276 -0.17 -2.15 -2.13
CA PHE A 276 -1.36 -3.03 -2.18
C PHE A 276 -2.43 -2.63 -1.17
N ALA A 277 -3.45 -1.91 -1.63
CA ALA A 277 -4.66 -1.56 -0.89
C ALA A 277 -4.50 -0.82 0.46
N PRO A 278 -3.48 0.03 0.69
CA PRO A 278 -3.47 0.93 1.83
C PRO A 278 -4.47 2.08 1.62
N VAL A 279 -4.64 2.87 2.69
CA VAL A 279 -5.04 4.27 2.56
C VAL A 279 -3.82 5.11 2.18
N VAL A 280 -3.95 5.90 1.12
CA VAL A 280 -2.90 6.83 0.64
C VAL A 280 -3.20 8.25 1.11
N GLY A 281 -2.16 9.02 1.42
CA GLY A 281 -2.28 10.35 2.00
C GLY A 281 -0.95 10.90 2.56
N ARG A 282 -0.86 12.16 3.00
CA ARG A 282 -1.94 13.15 3.17
C ARG A 282 -2.56 13.65 1.87
N TYR A 283 -1.84 13.51 0.75
CA TYR A 283 -2.32 13.86 -0.58
C TYR A 283 -2.09 12.68 -1.53
N ALA A 284 -3.17 12.03 -1.96
CA ALA A 284 -3.15 10.94 -2.91
C ALA A 284 -2.60 11.41 -4.26
N ASN A 285 -2.04 10.48 -5.03
CA ASN A 285 -1.53 10.77 -6.37
C ASN A 285 -0.42 11.85 -6.35
N ARG A 286 -0.21 12.55 -7.46
CA ARG A 286 0.97 13.39 -7.66
C ARG A 286 0.76 14.85 -7.25
N ILE A 287 1.80 15.45 -6.69
CA ILE A 287 2.00 16.90 -6.57
C ILE A 287 3.22 17.27 -7.41
N LYS A 288 3.01 18.14 -8.40
CA LYS A 288 4.03 18.57 -9.35
C LYS A 288 5.21 19.25 -8.66
N ASN A 289 6.42 18.81 -9.02
CA ASN A 289 7.70 19.24 -8.45
C ASN A 289 7.80 19.06 -6.93
N GLY A 290 6.86 18.33 -6.31
CA GLY A 290 6.68 18.30 -4.86
C GLY A 290 6.60 19.68 -4.24
N THR A 291 5.90 20.63 -4.87
CA THR A 291 5.69 21.95 -4.30
C THR A 291 4.26 22.40 -4.49
N PHE A 292 3.79 23.24 -3.58
CA PHE A 292 2.52 23.97 -3.71
C PHE A 292 2.61 25.31 -2.98
N GLU A 293 1.67 26.21 -3.25
CA GLU A 293 1.55 27.50 -2.56
C GLU A 293 0.30 27.53 -1.70
N LEU A 294 0.44 28.01 -0.47
CA LEU A 294 -0.66 28.24 0.46
C LEU A 294 -0.46 29.59 1.14
N ASP A 295 -1.47 30.46 1.03
CA ASP A 295 -1.49 31.80 1.62
C ASP A 295 -0.24 32.62 1.27
N GLY A 296 0.21 32.54 0.00
CA GLY A 296 1.38 33.25 -0.53
C GLY A 296 2.73 32.67 -0.10
N LYS A 297 2.75 31.53 0.60
CA LYS A 297 3.96 30.82 0.99
C LYS A 297 4.10 29.52 0.19
N ARG A 298 5.28 29.31 -0.37
CA ARG A 298 5.67 28.05 -1.02
C ARG A 298 6.04 26.99 0.03
N TYR A 299 5.50 25.80 -0.15
CA TYR A 299 5.83 24.59 0.60
C TYR A 299 6.52 23.59 -0.34
N ASN A 300 7.46 22.82 0.22
CA ASN A 300 8.13 21.73 -0.49
C ASN A 300 7.79 20.44 0.23
N THR A 301 7.28 19.46 -0.50
CA THR A 301 6.95 18.13 -0.03
C THR A 301 8.06 17.13 -0.38
N THR A 302 8.07 15.98 0.28
CA THR A 302 9.07 14.94 0.02
C THR A 302 8.96 14.42 -1.42
N LEU A 303 10.04 14.47 -2.18
CA LEU A 303 10.11 13.88 -3.52
C LEU A 303 10.36 12.37 -3.38
N ASN A 304 9.44 11.55 -3.86
CA ASN A 304 9.51 10.08 -3.78
C ASN A 304 9.24 9.39 -5.11
N GLU A 305 8.84 10.11 -6.16
CA GLU A 305 8.70 9.57 -7.51
C GLU A 305 9.72 10.23 -8.45
N ASN A 306 10.61 9.41 -9.02
CA ASN A 306 11.69 9.81 -9.95
C ASN A 306 12.60 10.96 -9.45
N GLY A 307 12.53 11.31 -8.16
CA GLY A 307 13.24 12.43 -7.56
C GLY A 307 12.75 13.82 -7.99
N VAL A 308 11.55 13.90 -8.60
CA VAL A 308 10.99 15.15 -9.14
C VAL A 308 9.67 15.49 -8.48
N ASP A 309 8.81 14.51 -8.22
CA ASP A 309 7.45 14.73 -7.77
C ASP A 309 7.16 14.02 -6.44
N THR A 310 6.15 14.51 -5.74
CA THR A 310 5.58 13.81 -4.58
C THR A 310 4.43 12.94 -5.06
N LEU A 311 4.45 11.67 -4.71
CA LEU A 311 3.41 10.69 -4.96
C LEU A 311 2.85 10.17 -3.63
N HIS A 312 1.51 10.09 -3.52
CA HIS A 312 0.80 9.52 -2.37
C HIS A 312 1.24 10.06 -1.00
N GLY A 313 1.61 11.34 -0.95
CA GLY A 313 1.95 12.05 0.29
C GLY A 313 3.40 11.93 0.74
N GLY A 314 4.27 11.26 -0.03
CA GLY A 314 5.72 11.21 0.23
C GLY A 314 6.20 9.85 0.73
N ASN A 315 7.33 9.84 1.45
CA ASN A 315 7.94 8.60 1.94
C ASN A 315 8.57 8.81 3.34
N PRO A 316 7.94 8.30 4.43
CA PRO A 316 6.68 7.54 4.42
C PRO A 316 5.45 8.45 4.28
N GLY A 317 4.53 8.09 3.37
CA GLY A 317 3.16 8.57 3.35
C GLY A 317 2.25 7.73 4.26
N TYR A 318 0.93 7.87 4.10
CA TYR A 318 -0.05 7.11 4.90
C TYR A 318 0.00 5.61 4.55
N ASP A 319 0.40 5.29 3.32
CA ASP A 319 0.65 3.94 2.78
C ASP A 319 1.73 3.15 3.55
N ARG A 320 2.55 3.86 4.34
CA ARG A 320 3.63 3.29 5.16
C ARG A 320 3.50 3.58 6.65
N SER A 321 2.38 4.18 7.05
CA SER A 321 2.17 4.63 8.43
C SER A 321 1.44 3.58 9.25
N SER A 322 1.78 3.44 10.53
CA SER A 322 1.04 2.55 11.44
C SER A 322 -0.16 3.30 12.02
N PHE A 323 -1.38 2.84 11.69
CA PHE A 323 -2.60 3.40 12.27
C PHE A 323 -2.92 2.71 13.59
N THR A 324 -3.49 3.46 14.52
CA THR A 324 -4.03 2.93 15.77
C THR A 324 -5.45 2.43 15.54
N VAL A 325 -5.77 1.22 16.00
CA VAL A 325 -7.16 0.73 16.04
C VAL A 325 -7.87 1.41 17.19
N SER A 326 -8.93 2.16 16.87
CA SER A 326 -9.71 2.90 17.87
C SER A 326 -11.01 2.21 18.25
N ASP A 327 -11.59 1.41 17.35
CA ASP A 327 -12.78 0.62 17.60
C ASP A 327 -12.88 -0.52 16.56
N TRP A 328 -13.47 -1.65 16.93
CA TRP A 328 -13.79 -2.74 16.01
C TRP A 328 -14.78 -3.75 16.60
N ASN A 329 -15.53 -4.40 15.72
CA ASN A 329 -16.42 -5.52 16.04
C ASN A 329 -16.37 -6.55 14.90
N SER A 330 -17.35 -7.45 14.82
CA SER A 330 -17.38 -8.51 13.80
C SER A 330 -17.52 -8.01 12.35
N SER A 331 -18.09 -6.82 12.13
CA SER A 331 -18.40 -6.30 10.79
C SER A 331 -17.87 -4.89 10.54
N SER A 332 -17.16 -4.25 11.50
CA SER A 332 -16.60 -2.92 11.33
C SER A 332 -15.26 -2.75 12.04
N VAL A 333 -14.37 -1.91 11.51
CA VAL A 333 -13.12 -1.48 12.15
C VAL A 333 -12.87 -0.01 11.87
N THR A 334 -12.37 0.73 12.87
CA THR A 334 -12.00 2.14 12.76
C THR A 334 -10.55 2.36 13.17
N PHE A 335 -9.76 2.84 12.21
CA PHE A 335 -8.36 3.23 12.36
C PHE A 335 -8.21 4.74 12.56
N LYS A 336 -7.15 5.16 13.26
CA LYS A 336 -6.77 6.56 13.44
C LYS A 336 -5.29 6.77 13.14
N LEU A 337 -4.97 7.90 12.52
CA LEU A 337 -3.60 8.35 12.31
C LEU A 337 -3.49 9.82 12.72
N HIS A 338 -2.51 10.12 13.57
CA HIS A 338 -2.08 11.48 13.84
C HIS A 338 -0.89 11.80 12.95
N ASP A 339 -1.05 12.77 12.07
CA ASP A 339 -0.03 13.24 11.14
C ASP A 339 0.45 14.64 11.57
N PRO A 340 1.66 14.77 12.15
CA PRO A 340 2.08 16.01 12.79
C PRO A 340 2.37 17.13 11.77
N SER A 341 2.33 18.38 12.25
CA SER A 341 2.69 19.54 11.42
C SER A 341 4.12 19.45 10.89
N GLY A 342 4.29 19.67 9.59
CA GLY A 342 5.57 19.62 8.91
C GLY A 342 5.96 18.24 8.39
N ASN A 343 5.21 17.19 8.71
CA ASN A 343 5.48 15.85 8.18
C ASN A 343 5.40 15.85 6.65
N GLN A 344 6.38 15.22 6.01
CA GLN A 344 6.55 15.21 4.54
C GLN A 344 6.49 16.59 3.87
N GLY A 345 6.70 17.68 4.63
CA GLY A 345 6.65 19.06 4.15
C GLY A 345 5.27 19.75 4.21
N PHE A 346 4.22 19.03 4.62
CA PHE A 346 2.87 19.60 4.73
C PHE A 346 2.69 20.44 6.01
N PRO A 347 2.12 21.66 5.95
CA PRO A 347 1.86 22.45 7.14
C PRO A 347 0.73 21.87 7.98
N ASN A 348 0.73 22.20 9.28
CA ASN A 348 -0.32 21.88 10.24
C ASN A 348 -0.53 20.38 10.48
N ALA A 349 -0.96 20.03 11.68
CA ALA A 349 -1.24 18.64 12.01
C ALA A 349 -2.60 18.21 11.43
N VAL A 350 -2.76 16.93 11.13
CA VAL A 350 -4.02 16.34 10.67
C VAL A 350 -4.30 15.09 11.49
N ASP A 351 -5.49 15.04 12.09
CA ASP A 351 -6.01 13.83 12.71
C ASP A 351 -6.99 13.17 11.73
N SER A 352 -6.63 11.98 11.26
CA SER A 352 -7.41 11.19 10.30
C SER A 352 -8.05 9.97 10.97
N GLN A 353 -9.26 9.64 10.54
CA GLN A 353 -10.00 8.45 10.93
C GLN A 353 -10.48 7.73 9.67
N VAL A 354 -10.31 6.41 9.63
CA VAL A 354 -10.75 5.55 8.54
C VAL A 354 -11.62 4.45 9.12
N THR A 355 -12.89 4.39 8.72
CA THR A 355 -13.84 3.35 9.13
C THR A 355 -14.18 2.47 7.95
N TYR A 356 -13.99 1.16 8.13
CA TYR A 356 -14.46 0.14 7.20
C TYR A 356 -15.63 -0.61 7.81
N SER A 357 -16.67 -0.88 7.02
CA SER A 357 -17.82 -1.69 7.46
C SER A 357 -18.26 -2.65 6.37
N LEU A 358 -18.69 -3.85 6.78
CA LEU A 358 -19.30 -4.86 5.95
C LEU A 358 -20.79 -4.97 6.31
N LEU A 359 -21.65 -4.73 5.33
CA LEU A 359 -23.11 -4.78 5.49
C LEU A 359 -23.68 -5.99 4.74
N ASP A 360 -24.93 -6.32 5.03
CA ASP A 360 -25.65 -7.38 4.33
C ASP A 360 -25.72 -7.13 2.82
N GLY A 361 -25.85 -8.20 2.04
CA GLY A 361 -25.93 -8.10 0.58
C GLY A 361 -24.59 -7.81 -0.10
N ALA A 362 -23.48 -8.26 0.50
CA ALA A 362 -22.12 -8.12 0.02
C ALA A 362 -21.71 -6.67 -0.26
N VAL A 363 -21.95 -5.80 0.72
CA VAL A 363 -21.60 -4.38 0.65
C VAL A 363 -20.42 -4.09 1.57
N TRP A 364 -19.39 -3.44 1.02
CA TRP A 364 -18.26 -2.90 1.77
C TRP A 364 -18.29 -1.37 1.69
N THR A 365 -18.25 -0.69 2.83
CA THR A 365 -18.17 0.77 2.89
C THR A 365 -16.85 1.21 3.50
N ILE A 366 -16.35 2.34 3.01
CA ILE A 366 -15.19 3.04 3.54
C ILE A 366 -15.61 4.49 3.80
N ARG A 367 -15.31 5.00 4.99
CA ARG A 367 -15.45 6.42 5.34
C ARG A 367 -14.14 6.94 5.90
N MET A 368 -13.65 8.05 5.35
CA MET A 368 -12.47 8.73 5.84
C MET A 368 -12.84 10.14 6.27
N ASN A 369 -12.57 10.47 7.53
CA ASN A 369 -12.74 11.82 8.07
C ASN A 369 -11.38 12.34 8.49
N ALA A 370 -11.07 13.61 8.21
CA ALA A 370 -9.86 14.23 8.73
C ALA A 370 -10.11 15.67 9.21
N THR A 371 -9.45 16.06 10.30
CA THR A 371 -9.49 17.43 10.81
C THR A 371 -8.07 17.97 10.91
N ALA A 372 -7.84 19.13 10.32
CA ALA A 372 -6.54 19.79 10.37
C ALA A 372 -6.49 20.81 11.52
N SER A 373 -5.32 21.00 12.14
CA SER A 373 -5.10 22.05 13.15
C SER A 373 -4.99 23.46 12.55
N GLY A 374 -4.98 23.56 11.22
CA GLY A 374 -4.86 24.77 10.43
C GLY A 374 -4.93 24.43 8.94
N ARG A 375 -4.90 25.44 8.06
CA ARG A 375 -5.01 25.25 6.60
C ARG A 375 -3.93 24.31 6.04
N THR A 376 -4.33 23.26 5.34
CA THR A 376 -3.40 22.28 4.73
C THR A 376 -4.11 21.51 3.62
N PRO A 377 -3.40 21.08 2.56
CA PRO A 377 -4.00 20.23 1.56
C PRO A 377 -4.26 18.82 2.13
N ILE A 378 -5.44 18.26 1.84
CA ILE A 378 -5.80 16.88 2.17
C ILE A 378 -6.51 16.26 0.97
N MET A 379 -6.05 15.10 0.54
CA MET A 379 -6.74 14.25 -0.43
C MET A 379 -6.40 12.81 -0.07
N LEU A 380 -7.34 12.09 0.51
CA LEU A 380 -7.16 10.68 0.86
C LEU A 380 -7.79 9.80 -0.21
N SER A 381 -7.31 8.57 -0.32
CA SER A 381 -7.94 7.55 -1.16
C SER A 381 -7.57 6.14 -0.67
N SER A 382 -8.24 5.13 -1.22
CA SER A 382 -7.93 3.72 -1.03
C SER A 382 -7.36 3.13 -2.32
N HIS A 383 -6.20 2.47 -2.24
CA HIS A 383 -5.43 2.05 -3.40
C HIS A 383 -5.61 0.55 -3.72
N VAL A 384 -6.87 0.11 -3.86
CA VAL A 384 -7.23 -1.31 -3.98
C VAL A 384 -6.98 -1.86 -5.37
N TYR A 385 -6.26 -2.99 -5.45
CA TYR A 385 -5.96 -3.70 -6.69
C TYR A 385 -6.97 -4.82 -6.97
N TRP A 386 -7.91 -4.57 -7.88
CA TRP A 386 -9.04 -5.45 -8.19
C TRP A 386 -8.72 -6.50 -9.26
N GLN A 387 -9.13 -7.75 -9.02
CA GLN A 387 -9.15 -8.82 -10.01
C GLN A 387 -10.32 -9.79 -9.76
N LEU A 388 -11.44 -9.58 -10.45
CA LEU A 388 -12.71 -10.28 -10.20
C LEU A 388 -12.73 -11.76 -10.63
N GLU A 389 -11.71 -12.25 -11.31
CA GLU A 389 -11.55 -13.68 -11.65
C GLU A 389 -10.63 -14.41 -10.67
N ALA A 390 -10.04 -13.69 -9.71
CA ALA A 390 -9.13 -14.21 -8.67
C ALA A 390 -8.05 -15.17 -9.23
N TYR A 391 -7.63 -14.95 -10.48
CA TYR A 391 -6.66 -15.75 -11.21
C TYR A 391 -7.00 -17.25 -11.34
N ASN A 392 -8.29 -17.59 -11.38
CA ASN A 392 -8.72 -18.95 -11.68
C ASN A 392 -8.10 -19.39 -13.03
N LYS A 393 -7.47 -20.57 -13.05
CA LYS A 393 -6.72 -21.09 -14.22
C LYS A 393 -7.56 -21.15 -15.50
N THR A 394 -8.88 -21.25 -15.37
CA THR A 394 -9.81 -21.33 -16.50
C THR A 394 -10.36 -19.98 -16.95
N GLU A 395 -10.12 -18.91 -16.19
CA GLU A 395 -10.80 -17.63 -16.37
C GLU A 395 -9.87 -16.55 -16.94
N GLY A 396 -8.56 -16.66 -16.82
CA GLY A 396 -7.62 -15.69 -17.41
C GLY A 396 -6.75 -15.06 -16.33
N ARG A 397 -5.73 -14.32 -16.75
CA ARG A 397 -4.74 -13.71 -15.85
C ARG A 397 -4.68 -12.18 -15.96
N THR A 398 -5.41 -11.59 -16.90
CA THR A 398 -5.41 -10.15 -17.18
C THR A 398 -6.79 -9.54 -16.91
N ILE A 399 -6.84 -8.23 -16.69
CA ILE A 399 -8.08 -7.45 -16.57
C ILE A 399 -8.70 -7.13 -17.94
N LEU A 400 -8.05 -7.51 -19.04
CA LEU A 400 -8.44 -7.09 -20.40
C LEU A 400 -9.82 -7.63 -20.83
N ASP A 401 -10.26 -8.75 -20.28
CA ASP A 401 -11.58 -9.32 -20.58
C ASP A 401 -12.69 -8.80 -19.64
N HIS A 402 -12.33 -8.05 -18.59
CA HIS A 402 -13.32 -7.42 -17.71
C HIS A 402 -14.01 -6.29 -18.45
N VAL A 403 -15.31 -6.19 -18.24
CA VAL A 403 -16.11 -5.07 -18.75
C VAL A 403 -16.10 -3.97 -17.70
N PHE A 404 -15.85 -2.75 -18.16
CA PHE A 404 -15.76 -1.56 -17.37
C PHE A 404 -16.71 -0.50 -17.91
N HIS A 405 -17.36 0.22 -17.00
CA HIS A 405 -18.38 1.19 -17.32
C HIS A 405 -18.28 2.37 -16.34
N LEU A 406 -18.17 3.58 -16.91
CA LEU A 406 -17.98 4.84 -16.22
C LEU A 406 -18.92 5.90 -16.80
N PRO A 407 -20.24 5.77 -16.60
CA PRO A 407 -21.24 6.56 -17.31
C PRO A 407 -21.15 8.07 -17.01
N LYS A 408 -20.55 8.45 -15.88
CA LYS A 408 -20.46 9.86 -15.44
C LYS A 408 -19.11 10.49 -15.75
N ALA A 409 -18.09 9.71 -16.11
CA ALA A 409 -16.74 10.18 -16.33
C ALA A 409 -16.51 10.59 -17.79
N ASN A 410 -17.06 11.74 -18.17
CA ASN A 410 -16.95 12.24 -19.54
C ASN A 410 -15.64 12.98 -19.83
N LYS A 411 -14.80 13.22 -18.82
CA LYS A 411 -13.54 13.94 -18.94
C LYS A 411 -12.39 13.22 -18.23
N TYR A 412 -11.17 13.62 -18.56
CA TYR A 412 -9.96 13.19 -17.87
C TYR A 412 -8.94 14.33 -17.80
N ILE A 413 -8.05 14.28 -16.80
CA ILE A 413 -6.93 15.22 -16.66
C ILE A 413 -5.79 14.75 -17.55
N GLU A 414 -5.34 15.61 -18.47
CA GLU A 414 -4.20 15.30 -19.34
C GLU A 414 -2.90 15.40 -18.56
N THR A 415 -2.06 14.37 -18.71
CA THR A 415 -0.74 14.30 -18.08
C THR A 415 0.38 14.26 -19.11
N ASP A 416 1.58 14.66 -18.70
CA ASP A 416 2.78 14.48 -19.50
C ASP A 416 3.32 13.04 -19.43
N SER A 417 4.51 12.82 -20.01
CA SER A 417 5.12 11.49 -20.10
C SER A 417 5.57 10.89 -18.76
N ILE A 418 5.61 11.69 -17.69
CA ILE A 418 5.90 11.24 -16.32
C ILE A 418 4.64 11.32 -15.43
N LEU A 419 3.46 11.42 -16.04
CA LEU A 419 2.15 11.37 -15.40
C LEU A 419 1.79 12.61 -14.56
N ILE A 420 2.43 13.74 -14.84
CA ILE A 420 2.13 15.00 -14.16
C ILE A 420 1.10 15.81 -14.95
N PRO A 421 0.07 16.38 -14.28
CA PRO A 421 -0.91 17.20 -14.96
C PRO A 421 -0.32 18.37 -15.75
N THR A 422 -0.89 18.56 -16.93
CA THR A 422 -0.50 19.63 -17.87
C THR A 422 -1.34 20.90 -17.70
N GLY A 423 -2.44 20.81 -16.93
CA GLY A 423 -3.46 21.86 -16.79
C GLY A 423 -4.70 21.64 -17.69
N SER A 424 -4.60 20.80 -18.72
CA SER A 424 -5.70 20.50 -19.62
C SER A 424 -6.64 19.42 -19.06
N ILE A 425 -7.94 19.61 -19.29
CA ILE A 425 -8.99 18.61 -19.02
C ILE A 425 -9.74 18.37 -20.33
N SER A 426 -9.74 17.12 -20.80
CA SER A 426 -10.21 16.76 -22.14
C SER A 426 -11.36 15.75 -22.09
N ASP A 427 -12.20 15.73 -23.13
CA ASP A 427 -13.31 14.80 -23.23
C ASP A 427 -12.82 13.39 -23.57
N VAL A 428 -13.46 12.37 -22.99
CA VAL A 428 -13.11 10.96 -23.23
C VAL A 428 -13.59 10.45 -24.60
N THR A 429 -14.58 11.10 -25.21
CA THR A 429 -15.31 10.59 -26.39
C THR A 429 -14.36 10.32 -27.56
N GLY A 430 -14.42 9.10 -28.10
CA GLY A 430 -13.59 8.70 -29.26
C GLY A 430 -12.12 8.42 -28.93
N THR A 431 -11.74 8.41 -27.65
CA THR A 431 -10.38 8.08 -27.19
C THR A 431 -10.33 6.67 -26.57
N GLY A 432 -9.13 6.22 -26.17
CA GLY A 432 -8.99 5.00 -25.37
C GLY A 432 -9.53 5.11 -23.93
N TYR A 433 -10.02 6.28 -23.53
CA TYR A 433 -10.65 6.54 -22.23
C TYR A 433 -12.19 6.42 -22.26
N ASP A 434 -12.79 6.18 -23.43
CA ASP A 434 -14.23 6.21 -23.62
C ASP A 434 -14.94 4.98 -23.03
N PHE A 435 -15.22 5.00 -21.72
CA PHE A 435 -16.01 4.01 -20.98
C PHE A 435 -17.41 4.50 -20.61
N LEU A 436 -17.93 5.52 -21.32
CA LEU A 436 -19.29 6.03 -21.10
C LEU A 436 -20.36 4.95 -21.36
N GLU A 437 -20.06 4.06 -22.29
CA GLU A 437 -20.80 2.82 -22.52
C GLU A 437 -19.94 1.63 -22.04
N PRO A 438 -20.56 0.52 -21.59
CA PRO A 438 -19.81 -0.64 -21.15
C PRO A 438 -18.91 -1.24 -22.22
N LYS A 439 -17.62 -1.33 -21.94
CA LYS A 439 -16.60 -1.89 -22.85
C LYS A 439 -15.60 -2.73 -22.07
N THR A 440 -15.03 -3.74 -22.72
CA THR A 440 -13.88 -4.43 -22.12
C THR A 440 -12.65 -3.54 -22.19
N PHE A 441 -11.77 -3.62 -21.19
CA PHE A 441 -10.45 -2.96 -21.28
C PHE A 441 -9.73 -3.38 -22.57
N GLY A 442 -9.75 -4.66 -22.93
CA GLY A 442 -9.12 -5.18 -24.14
C GLY A 442 -9.60 -4.54 -25.44
N SER A 443 -10.85 -4.08 -25.51
CA SER A 443 -11.40 -3.44 -26.71
C SER A 443 -10.78 -2.07 -27.01
N LEU A 444 -10.30 -1.36 -25.98
CA LEU A 444 -9.67 -0.04 -26.09
C LEU A 444 -8.15 -0.08 -25.91
N PHE A 445 -7.58 -1.19 -25.45
CA PHE A 445 -6.17 -1.32 -25.07
C PHE A 445 -5.17 -0.89 -26.16
N ASN A 446 -5.48 -1.07 -27.45
CA ASN A 446 -4.57 -0.66 -28.53
C ASN A 446 -4.48 0.87 -28.70
N LEU A 447 -5.43 1.63 -28.15
CA LEU A 447 -5.47 3.09 -28.20
C LEU A 447 -4.65 3.74 -27.06
N THR A 448 -4.16 2.96 -26.10
CA THR A 448 -3.59 3.48 -24.84
C THR A 448 -2.07 3.59 -24.82
N LYS A 449 -1.42 3.55 -25.99
CA LYS A 449 0.03 3.74 -26.07
C LYS A 449 0.39 5.14 -25.57
N GLY A 450 1.18 5.20 -24.50
CA GLY A 450 1.59 6.44 -23.83
C GLY A 450 0.60 6.99 -22.80
N TYR A 451 -0.55 6.34 -22.57
CA TYR A 451 -1.57 6.83 -21.62
C TYR A 451 -1.16 6.65 -20.15
N CYS A 452 -0.24 5.74 -19.87
CA CYS A 452 0.31 5.45 -18.55
C CYS A 452 1.79 5.82 -18.45
N GLY A 453 2.22 6.82 -19.21
CA GLY A 453 3.59 7.34 -19.21
C GLY A 453 4.46 6.83 -20.37
N ALA A 454 5.72 7.28 -20.37
CA ALA A 454 6.67 6.99 -21.46
C ALA A 454 6.87 5.49 -21.70
N GLY A 455 6.55 5.02 -22.91
CA GLY A 455 6.72 3.62 -23.29
C GLY A 455 5.73 2.65 -22.66
N CYS A 456 4.71 3.16 -21.95
CA CYS A 456 3.68 2.36 -21.31
C CYS A 456 2.47 2.14 -22.25
N GLN A 457 1.72 1.07 -22.01
CA GLN A 457 0.43 0.80 -22.65
C GLN A 457 -0.56 0.31 -21.59
N GLY A 458 -1.70 0.97 -21.46
CA GLY A 458 -2.66 0.76 -20.37
C GLY A 458 -3.19 2.09 -19.85
N TRP A 459 -3.86 2.08 -18.71
CA TRP A 459 -4.36 3.29 -18.07
C TRP A 459 -3.59 3.56 -16.77
N ASP A 460 -3.28 4.83 -16.56
CA ASP A 460 -2.87 5.43 -15.28
C ASP A 460 -3.33 6.88 -15.33
N THR A 461 -4.65 7.08 -15.22
CA THR A 461 -5.29 8.36 -15.56
C THR A 461 -6.37 8.75 -14.55
N CYS A 462 -6.42 10.04 -14.23
CA CYS A 462 -7.46 10.63 -13.39
C CYS A 462 -8.64 11.03 -14.27
N PHE A 463 -9.75 10.31 -14.10
CA PHE A 463 -11.02 10.59 -14.73
C PHE A 463 -11.82 11.58 -13.89
N VAL A 464 -12.52 12.48 -14.57
CA VAL A 464 -13.33 13.54 -13.97
C VAL A 464 -14.79 13.24 -14.26
N MET A 465 -15.60 13.21 -13.20
CA MET A 465 -17.03 12.98 -13.31
C MET A 465 -17.78 14.29 -13.55
N SER A 466 -18.77 14.22 -14.43
CA SER A 466 -19.84 15.21 -14.53
C SER A 466 -20.71 15.19 -13.27
N GLU A 467 -21.44 16.28 -13.01
CA GLU A 467 -22.40 16.32 -11.91
C GLU A 467 -23.38 15.15 -11.99
N HIS A 468 -23.57 14.47 -10.85
CA HIS A 468 -24.43 13.31 -10.71
C HIS A 468 -24.98 13.22 -9.29
N GLU A 469 -26.07 12.48 -9.15
CA GLU A 469 -26.63 12.17 -7.84
C GLU A 469 -25.67 11.22 -7.10
N ARG A 470 -25.39 11.50 -5.83
CA ARG A 470 -24.39 10.73 -5.04
C ARG A 470 -24.92 9.41 -4.50
N ASP A 471 -26.17 9.06 -4.82
CA ASP A 471 -26.83 7.83 -4.36
C ASP A 471 -26.73 6.68 -5.38
N GLU A 472 -26.36 6.94 -6.64
CA GLU A 472 -26.20 5.93 -7.70
C GLU A 472 -24.74 5.44 -7.87
N PRO A 473 -24.53 4.19 -8.35
CA PRO A 473 -23.20 3.73 -8.75
C PRO A 473 -22.65 4.51 -9.95
N VAL A 474 -21.40 4.94 -9.85
CA VAL A 474 -20.69 5.69 -10.91
C VAL A 474 -19.57 4.90 -11.57
N ILE A 475 -19.20 3.76 -10.98
CA ILE A 475 -18.26 2.81 -11.55
C ILE A 475 -18.89 1.43 -11.52
N GLU A 476 -18.82 0.72 -12.63
CA GLU A 476 -19.12 -0.71 -12.68
C GLU A 476 -17.96 -1.48 -13.34
N LEU A 477 -17.58 -2.58 -12.72
CA LEU A 477 -16.57 -3.51 -13.21
C LEU A 477 -17.11 -4.93 -13.06
N TRP A 478 -17.07 -5.75 -14.11
CA TRP A 478 -17.47 -7.15 -13.97
C TRP A 478 -16.68 -8.08 -14.87
N SER A 479 -16.64 -9.35 -14.48
CA SER A 479 -16.19 -10.44 -15.35
C SER A 479 -17.38 -11.31 -15.75
N ASN A 480 -17.54 -11.54 -17.05
CA ASN A 480 -18.53 -12.50 -17.55
C ASN A 480 -18.16 -13.96 -17.21
N LYS A 481 -16.91 -14.23 -16.81
CA LYS A 481 -16.42 -15.59 -16.52
C LYS A 481 -16.74 -15.97 -15.09
N SER A 482 -16.22 -15.23 -14.10
CA SER A 482 -16.57 -15.44 -12.70
C SER A 482 -18.02 -15.03 -12.39
N GLY A 483 -18.59 -14.15 -13.23
CA GLY A 483 -19.89 -13.55 -13.01
C GLY A 483 -19.89 -12.49 -11.91
N ILE A 484 -18.77 -12.20 -11.25
CA ILE A 484 -18.72 -11.18 -10.20
C ILE A 484 -18.81 -9.80 -10.84
N LYS A 485 -19.67 -8.95 -10.28
CA LYS A 485 -19.81 -7.52 -10.58
C LYS A 485 -19.55 -6.70 -9.33
N LEU A 486 -18.71 -5.68 -9.49
CA LEU A 486 -18.44 -4.61 -8.55
C LEU A 486 -19.16 -3.34 -9.05
N SER A 487 -19.98 -2.75 -8.19
CA SER A 487 -20.58 -1.44 -8.38
C SER A 487 -20.06 -0.50 -7.29
N VAL A 488 -19.57 0.68 -7.66
CA VAL A 488 -19.00 1.66 -6.71
C VAL A 488 -19.80 2.95 -6.74
N ARG A 489 -20.17 3.42 -5.56
CA ARG A 489 -20.74 4.74 -5.30
C ARG A 489 -19.76 5.53 -4.44
N THR A 490 -19.63 6.83 -4.68
CA THR A 490 -18.72 7.70 -3.91
C THR A 490 -19.18 9.16 -3.91
N ASP A 491 -18.76 9.90 -2.90
CA ASP A 491 -18.94 11.36 -2.82
C ASP A 491 -17.83 12.16 -3.55
N GLN A 492 -16.81 11.47 -4.07
CA GLN A 492 -15.68 12.09 -4.76
C GLN A 492 -16.03 12.55 -6.18
N ASP A 493 -15.29 13.52 -6.71
CA ASP A 493 -15.54 14.13 -8.04
C ASP A 493 -14.69 13.53 -9.16
N ALA A 494 -13.68 12.76 -8.80
CA ALA A 494 -12.77 12.13 -9.74
C ALA A 494 -12.39 10.72 -9.25
N PHE A 495 -11.72 9.98 -10.10
CA PHE A 495 -11.07 8.74 -9.69
C PHE A 495 -9.85 8.44 -10.55
N GLN A 496 -8.86 7.79 -9.95
CA GLN A 496 -7.73 7.23 -10.68
C GLN A 496 -8.09 5.84 -11.19
N VAL A 497 -7.80 5.57 -12.47
CA VAL A 497 -7.79 4.22 -13.03
C VAL A 497 -6.37 3.86 -13.41
N TYR A 498 -5.82 2.84 -12.74
CA TYR A 498 -4.50 2.30 -13.05
C TYR A 498 -4.60 0.79 -13.36
N THR A 499 -4.27 0.38 -14.57
CA THR A 499 -4.33 -1.03 -14.99
C THR A 499 -3.02 -1.76 -14.77
N CYS A 500 -2.41 -1.57 -13.59
CA CYS A 500 -1.33 -2.41 -13.08
C CYS A 500 -0.12 -2.57 -14.02
N ASP A 501 0.22 -1.54 -14.80
CA ASP A 501 1.45 -1.56 -15.59
C ASP A 501 2.68 -1.40 -14.69
N GLY A 502 3.66 -2.28 -14.83
CA GLY A 502 4.89 -2.25 -14.02
C GLY A 502 4.83 -3.00 -12.68
N LEU A 503 3.75 -3.74 -12.38
CA LEU A 503 3.72 -4.72 -11.28
C LEU A 503 4.82 -5.77 -11.40
N SER A 504 5.14 -6.15 -12.64
CA SER A 504 6.28 -6.98 -12.99
C SER A 504 7.13 -6.24 -14.03
N SER A 505 8.39 -5.98 -13.68
CA SER A 505 9.33 -5.41 -14.64
C SER A 505 10.76 -5.86 -14.36
N PRO A 506 11.64 -5.87 -15.37
CA PRO A 506 13.06 -6.19 -15.17
C PRO A 506 13.77 -5.26 -14.19
N THR A 507 13.27 -4.03 -14.00
CA THR A 507 13.89 -3.00 -13.16
C THR A 507 13.36 -3.01 -11.73
N LYS A 508 12.03 -3.12 -11.53
CA LYS A 508 11.41 -3.13 -10.19
C LYS A 508 11.39 -4.53 -9.56
N GLY A 509 11.44 -5.58 -10.37
CA GLY A 509 11.29 -6.96 -9.92
C GLY A 509 9.87 -7.50 -10.16
N SER A 510 9.50 -8.55 -9.44
CA SER A 510 8.19 -9.20 -9.55
C SER A 510 7.76 -9.72 -8.19
N LEU A 511 6.45 -9.86 -8.01
CA LEU A 511 5.84 -10.24 -6.75
C LEU A 511 5.14 -11.60 -6.88
N PRO A 512 5.34 -12.52 -5.90
CA PRO A 512 4.63 -13.79 -5.90
C PRO A 512 3.13 -13.56 -5.73
N ARG A 513 2.31 -14.34 -6.43
CA ARG A 513 0.85 -14.35 -6.20
C ARG A 513 0.53 -14.97 -4.85
N LYS A 514 -0.57 -14.50 -4.25
CA LYS A 514 -1.14 -15.15 -3.06
C LYS A 514 -1.49 -16.61 -3.35
N VAL A 515 -1.42 -17.46 -2.34
CA VAL A 515 -1.91 -18.84 -2.42
C VAL A 515 -3.38 -18.90 -2.85
N ALA A 516 -4.20 -17.96 -2.36
CA ALA A 516 -5.61 -17.82 -2.76
C ALA A 516 -5.80 -17.58 -4.28
N HIS A 517 -4.78 -17.04 -4.95
CA HIS A 517 -4.75 -16.75 -6.38
C HIS A 517 -3.96 -17.80 -7.18
N GLY A 518 -3.73 -18.97 -6.58
CA GLY A 518 -2.99 -20.06 -7.21
C GLY A 518 -1.46 -19.88 -7.23
N GLY A 519 -0.92 -18.95 -6.44
CA GLY A 519 0.52 -18.85 -6.19
C GLY A 519 1.02 -19.88 -5.18
N ASP A 520 2.35 -19.97 -5.06
CA ASP A 520 3.05 -20.89 -4.15
C ASP A 520 4.02 -20.15 -3.20
N GLY A 521 3.92 -18.82 -3.15
CA GLY A 521 4.85 -17.95 -2.40
C GLY A 521 6.22 -17.80 -3.06
N THR A 522 6.41 -18.32 -4.28
CA THR A 522 7.64 -18.18 -5.08
C THR A 522 7.41 -17.32 -6.32
N LEU A 523 8.47 -16.97 -7.03
CA LEU A 523 8.40 -16.21 -8.28
C LEU A 523 8.01 -17.06 -9.50
N ASN A 524 7.56 -18.31 -9.32
CA ASN A 524 7.04 -19.14 -10.40
C ASN A 524 5.66 -18.67 -10.88
N GLU A 525 4.84 -18.14 -9.96
CA GLU A 525 3.51 -17.62 -10.25
C GLU A 525 3.43 -16.20 -9.69
N ILE A 526 3.52 -15.20 -10.57
CA ILE A 526 3.63 -13.78 -10.22
C ILE A 526 2.39 -12.98 -10.64
N TYR A 527 2.21 -11.79 -10.04
CA TYR A 527 1.28 -10.80 -10.58
C TYR A 527 1.91 -10.17 -11.83
N GLU A 528 1.31 -10.43 -13.00
CA GLU A 528 1.78 -9.93 -14.30
C GLU A 528 1.26 -8.49 -14.55
N ASN A 529 1.82 -7.78 -15.53
CA ASN A 529 1.27 -6.47 -15.91
C ASN A 529 -0.15 -6.62 -16.46
N HIS A 530 -1.00 -5.62 -16.20
CA HIS A 530 -2.42 -5.63 -16.57
C HIS A 530 -3.21 -6.80 -15.96
N SER A 531 -2.73 -7.40 -14.88
CA SER A 531 -3.41 -8.46 -14.16
C SER A 531 -4.51 -7.98 -13.20
N CYS A 532 -4.67 -6.66 -13.08
CA CYS A 532 -5.63 -6.02 -12.21
C CYS A 532 -5.95 -4.61 -12.70
N VAL A 533 -6.89 -3.97 -12.00
CA VAL A 533 -7.16 -2.54 -12.08
C VAL A 533 -7.24 -1.95 -10.68
N VAL A 534 -6.66 -0.79 -10.48
CA VAL A 534 -6.81 0.04 -9.27
C VAL A 534 -7.84 1.12 -9.58
N LEU A 535 -8.78 1.30 -8.65
CA LEU A 535 -9.86 2.28 -8.73
C LEU A 535 -9.82 3.14 -7.46
N GLU A 536 -9.27 4.34 -7.57
CA GLU A 536 -9.06 5.24 -6.44
C GLU A 536 -10.08 6.37 -6.52
N ALA A 537 -11.14 6.37 -5.72
CA ALA A 537 -12.01 7.54 -5.63
C ALA A 537 -11.23 8.69 -4.97
N GLN A 538 -11.16 9.85 -5.62
CA GLN A 538 -10.34 10.98 -5.18
C GLN A 538 -10.86 12.31 -5.76
N ASP A 539 -10.21 13.42 -5.43
CA ASP A 539 -10.39 14.67 -6.17
C ASP A 539 -9.37 14.75 -7.33
N TYR A 540 -9.31 15.89 -8.00
CA TYR A 540 -8.45 16.12 -9.14
C TYR A 540 -6.98 16.02 -8.73
N ILE A 541 -6.22 15.19 -9.44
CA ILE A 541 -4.76 15.07 -9.28
C ILE A 541 -4.10 16.45 -9.41
N ASP A 542 -3.16 16.77 -8.51
CA ASP A 542 -2.43 18.06 -8.48
C ASP A 542 -3.32 19.33 -8.43
N ALA A 543 -4.59 19.23 -8.03
CA ALA A 543 -5.49 20.39 -7.90
C ALA A 543 -4.93 21.55 -7.08
N VAL A 544 -4.05 21.26 -6.10
CA VAL A 544 -3.36 22.26 -5.28
C VAL A 544 -2.49 23.23 -6.10
N ASN A 545 -2.07 22.83 -7.30
CA ASN A 545 -1.29 23.63 -8.25
C ASN A 545 -2.11 24.14 -9.45
N HIS A 546 -3.41 23.81 -9.50
CA HIS A 546 -4.31 24.16 -10.59
C HIS A 546 -5.57 24.88 -10.09
N PRO A 547 -5.43 26.06 -9.45
CA PRO A 547 -6.57 26.81 -8.91
C PRO A 547 -7.59 27.22 -9.98
N GLU A 548 -7.19 27.29 -11.25
CA GLU A 548 -8.07 27.55 -12.39
C GLU A 548 -9.17 26.50 -12.60
N TRP A 549 -9.02 25.31 -12.03
CA TRP A 549 -10.06 24.27 -12.07
C TRP A 549 -11.19 24.50 -11.06
N GLY A 550 -11.07 25.51 -10.18
CA GLY A 550 -12.09 25.83 -9.19
C GLY A 550 -12.24 24.79 -8.07
N ARG A 551 -11.25 23.91 -7.91
CA ARG A 551 -11.17 22.93 -6.82
C ARG A 551 -10.46 23.56 -5.62
N ASP A 552 -10.95 23.31 -4.42
CA ASP A 552 -10.28 23.72 -3.19
C ASP A 552 -9.90 22.49 -2.36
N PRO A 553 -8.67 21.96 -2.55
CA PRO A 553 -8.17 20.83 -1.78
C PRO A 553 -7.63 21.23 -0.40
N ILE A 554 -7.79 22.49 0.03
CA ILE A 554 -7.30 23.00 1.32
C ILE A 554 -8.38 22.86 2.40
N TYR A 555 -8.06 22.15 3.47
CA TYR A 555 -8.92 21.89 4.62
C TYR A 555 -8.40 22.58 5.88
N SER A 556 -9.29 22.81 6.85
CA SER A 556 -8.99 23.54 8.10
C SER A 556 -9.86 23.01 9.26
N PRO A 557 -9.69 23.49 10.50
CA PRO A 557 -10.59 23.11 11.60
C PRO A 557 -12.07 23.38 11.30
N GLU A 558 -12.36 24.44 10.53
CA GLU A 558 -13.72 24.88 10.17
C GLU A 558 -14.27 24.18 8.92
N ARG A 559 -13.40 23.56 8.12
CA ARG A 559 -13.74 22.78 6.93
C ARG A 559 -13.11 21.39 7.05
N PRO A 560 -13.73 20.46 7.81
CA PRO A 560 -13.23 19.10 7.95
C PRO A 560 -13.31 18.36 6.60
N TYR A 561 -12.39 17.42 6.41
CA TYR A 561 -12.35 16.53 5.25
C TYR A 561 -13.30 15.34 5.48
N VAL A 562 -14.07 15.00 4.46
CA VAL A 562 -14.91 13.80 4.40
C VAL A 562 -14.70 13.15 3.03
N TRP A 563 -14.64 11.83 3.04
CA TRP A 563 -14.57 10.98 1.87
C TRP A 563 -15.35 9.70 2.17
N GLU A 564 -16.21 9.29 1.26
CA GLU A 564 -17.06 8.11 1.40
C GLU A 564 -17.13 7.32 0.10
N ALA A 565 -17.05 6.00 0.21
CA ALA A 565 -17.30 5.08 -0.90
C ALA A 565 -17.99 3.80 -0.43
N GLU A 566 -18.88 3.29 -1.28
CA GLU A 566 -19.58 2.02 -1.11
C GLU A 566 -19.28 1.13 -2.31
N TYR A 567 -18.87 -0.11 -2.03
CA TYR A 567 -18.52 -1.14 -2.98
C TYR A 567 -19.51 -2.29 -2.81
N THR A 568 -20.43 -2.45 -3.76
CA THR A 568 -21.45 -3.50 -3.76
C THR A 568 -21.05 -4.61 -4.71
N PHE A 569 -21.08 -5.85 -4.22
CA PHE A 569 -20.80 -7.03 -5.03
C PHE A 569 -22.07 -7.79 -5.37
N SER A 570 -22.21 -8.15 -6.64
CA SER A 570 -23.34 -8.92 -7.15
C SER A 570 -22.88 -9.89 -8.25
N THR A 571 -23.82 -10.62 -8.84
CA THR A 571 -23.53 -11.51 -9.97
C THR A 571 -24.28 -11.08 -11.22
N VAL A 572 -23.60 -11.06 -12.38
CA VAL A 572 -24.18 -10.81 -13.71
C VAL A 572 -24.72 -12.05 -14.40
#